data_AF-A0A922ZVY5-F1
#
_entry.id   AF-A0A922ZVY5-F1
#
_cell.length_a   1.000
_cell.length_b   1.000
_cell.length_c   1.000
_cell.angle_alpha   90.00
_cell.angle_beta   90.00
_cell.angle_gamma   90.00
#
_symmetry.space_group_name_H-M   'P 1'
#
loop_
_entity.id
_entity.type
_entity.pdbx_description
1 polymer ?
#
loop_
_entity_poly.entity_id
_entity_poly.type
_entity_poly.pdbx_seq_one_letter_code
_entity_poly.pdbx_strand_id
1 'polypeptide(L)'
;MVCLHQIEEVSAIDIEIFNMRNPWRTGRPFEHSWLPRRELETLAGWMDNPYVVVVTGARQAGKTTLLSMLVQRLLATGVPPADIFYFSVDDLGAAELFSNPGDLLRFLRDAKSGPRAYILIDEVQRLPNPGLALKVLYDLGAGIKIVVSGSSSLEIRSTTREHLVGRSRELILYPLSFSDIVRQNIPAASRNDGDFDAFHRLYGESLVPLFVDFAVWGGYPAVVTAPSAAERAEQLRQIYDTYVTRDVSQFLRVGRPDVYNRLVRTLALQVGSQMTWEGLANEVRSSSETVRHYVAMLQGTYVCELAMPFSSNKLTGLRKTPKAYFVDCGMRNSAVPSLAALDSRTDRGQVVEQVVFQELLKVLSVTDELHYWRTKGTADEVDFVVTRGDRILPIEVKDTHFSEPSLPGGLARLVEDTHPRHAVVVTRDFVAQRTVGTTAVHFVPEGTFLARRDTLVQLLDDALG
;
A
#
# COMPACT_ATOMS: atom_id res chain seq x y z
N MET A 1 16.22 -3.44 -36.74
CA MET A 1 14.75 -3.52 -36.87
C MET A 1 14.42 -4.96 -37.23
N VAL A 2 14.20 -5.82 -36.24
CA VAL A 2 13.78 -7.21 -36.49
C VAL A 2 12.29 -7.15 -36.82
N CYS A 3 11.92 -7.60 -38.02
CA CYS A 3 10.56 -7.49 -38.53
C CYS A 3 9.70 -8.57 -37.86
N LEU A 4 8.88 -8.21 -36.87
CA LEU A 4 8.00 -9.13 -36.12
C LEU A 4 6.93 -9.81 -37.00
N HIS A 5 6.76 -9.41 -38.27
CA HIS A 5 5.78 -9.99 -39.19
C HIS A 5 6.03 -11.48 -39.52
N GLN A 6 7.25 -12.00 -39.31
CA GLN A 6 7.52 -13.44 -39.48
C GLN A 6 7.13 -14.30 -38.26
N ILE A 7 6.64 -13.69 -37.17
CA ILE A 7 6.27 -14.39 -35.92
C ILE A 7 4.80 -14.84 -35.94
N GLU A 8 3.97 -14.33 -36.88
CA GLU A 8 2.53 -14.60 -36.95
C GLU A 8 2.17 -16.08 -37.13
N GLU A 9 3.03 -16.89 -37.78
CA GLU A 9 2.76 -18.31 -37.98
C GLU A 9 3.04 -19.19 -36.74
N VAL A 10 3.65 -18.64 -35.68
CA VAL A 10 4.16 -19.44 -34.53
C VAL A 10 3.64 -18.97 -33.17
N SER A 11 3.14 -17.73 -33.02
CA SER A 11 2.69 -17.22 -31.72
C SER A 11 1.17 -17.11 -31.59
N ALA A 12 0.63 -17.60 -30.47
CA ALA A 12 -0.80 -17.45 -30.13
C ALA A 12 -1.24 -16.00 -29.91
N ILE A 13 -0.32 -15.05 -29.83
CA ILE A 13 -0.58 -13.63 -29.53
C ILE A 13 -0.79 -12.81 -30.82
N ASP A 14 -1.74 -11.88 -30.76
CA ASP A 14 -1.93 -10.87 -31.80
C ASP A 14 -0.77 -9.84 -31.74
N ILE A 15 0.04 -9.79 -32.80
CA ILE A 15 1.24 -8.95 -32.87
C ILE A 15 0.89 -7.46 -32.93
N GLU A 16 -0.26 -7.09 -33.52
CA GLU A 16 -0.71 -5.71 -33.57
C GLU A 16 -1.09 -5.22 -32.16
N ILE A 17 -1.89 -6.00 -31.44
CA ILE A 17 -2.25 -5.73 -30.03
C ILE A 17 -0.99 -5.67 -29.16
N PHE A 18 -0.08 -6.63 -29.31
CA PHE A 18 1.19 -6.64 -28.57
C PHE A 18 1.99 -5.35 -28.82
N ASN A 19 2.13 -4.91 -30.07
CA ASN A 19 2.86 -3.68 -30.40
C ASN A 19 2.16 -2.40 -29.90
N MET A 20 0.82 -2.38 -29.84
CA MET A 20 0.06 -1.28 -29.24
C MET A 20 0.32 -1.16 -27.72
N ARG A 21 0.47 -2.29 -27.04
CA ARG A 21 0.87 -2.35 -25.61
C ARG A 21 2.34 -2.04 -25.38
N ASN A 22 3.18 -2.20 -26.40
CA ASN A 22 4.63 -2.02 -26.35
C ASN A 22 5.11 -0.94 -27.34
N PRO A 23 4.59 0.30 -27.26
CA PRO A 23 4.86 1.34 -28.25
C PRO A 23 6.36 1.66 -28.42
N TRP A 24 7.16 1.55 -27.35
CA TRP A 24 8.61 1.75 -27.39
C TRP A 24 9.35 0.81 -28.36
N ARG A 25 8.79 -0.38 -28.64
CA ARG A 25 9.38 -1.36 -29.57
C ARG A 25 9.22 -0.97 -31.03
N THR A 26 8.24 -0.12 -31.33
CA THR A 26 7.89 0.31 -32.69
C THR A 26 8.27 1.77 -32.97
N GLY A 27 8.98 2.42 -32.04
CA GLY A 27 9.34 3.84 -32.15
C GLY A 27 8.17 4.79 -31.93
N ARG A 28 7.00 4.29 -31.48
CA ARG A 28 5.89 5.15 -31.06
C ARG A 28 6.25 5.83 -29.72
N PRO A 29 5.89 7.12 -29.54
CA PRO A 29 6.16 7.82 -28.29
C PRO A 29 5.58 7.09 -27.07
N PHE A 30 6.37 7.01 -26.00
CA PHE A 30 5.95 6.42 -24.71
C PHE A 30 6.47 7.28 -23.55
N GLU A 31 6.04 8.53 -23.52
CA GLU A 31 6.33 9.45 -22.43
C GLU A 31 5.03 9.95 -21.83
N HIS A 32 4.91 9.76 -20.52
CA HIS A 32 3.73 10.09 -19.75
C HIS A 32 4.19 10.66 -18.41
N SER A 33 3.64 11.80 -18.02
CA SER A 33 3.86 12.36 -16.71
C SER A 33 2.94 11.66 -15.71
N TRP A 34 3.52 10.80 -14.88
CA TRP A 34 2.81 10.07 -13.83
C TRP A 34 3.03 10.73 -12.47
N LEU A 35 2.08 10.56 -11.56
CA LEU A 35 2.31 10.90 -10.16
C LEU A 35 3.49 10.05 -9.64
N PRO A 36 4.52 10.69 -9.05
CA PRO A 36 5.72 9.99 -8.61
C PRO A 36 5.39 8.98 -7.51
N ARG A 37 6.12 7.85 -7.52
CA ARG A 37 5.96 6.75 -6.56
C ARG A 37 7.30 6.38 -5.98
N ARG A 38 7.43 6.35 -4.65
CA ARG A 38 8.65 5.84 -3.99
C ARG A 38 8.91 4.38 -4.34
N GLU A 39 7.85 3.60 -4.54
CA GLU A 39 7.87 2.18 -4.86
C GLU A 39 8.60 1.88 -6.18
N LEU A 40 8.69 2.86 -7.10
CA LEU A 40 9.47 2.71 -8.33
C LEU A 40 10.96 2.52 -8.03
N GLU A 41 11.52 3.25 -7.06
CA GLU A 41 12.93 3.11 -6.68
C GLU A 41 13.20 1.74 -6.06
N THR A 42 12.27 1.24 -5.24
CA THR A 42 12.35 -0.13 -4.70
C THR A 42 12.33 -1.18 -5.82
N LEU A 43 11.41 -1.05 -6.80
CA LEU A 43 11.35 -1.95 -7.95
C LEU A 43 12.63 -1.89 -8.78
N ALA A 44 13.11 -0.68 -9.11
CA ALA A 44 14.31 -0.48 -9.89
C ALA A 44 15.52 -1.15 -9.22
N GLY A 45 15.68 -0.99 -7.90
CA GLY A 45 16.74 -1.66 -7.13
C GLY A 45 16.65 -3.18 -7.10
N TRP A 46 15.51 -3.77 -7.49
CA TRP A 46 15.32 -5.22 -7.60
C TRP A 46 15.49 -5.75 -9.01
N MET A 47 15.74 -4.90 -10.01
CA MET A 47 15.81 -5.33 -11.39
C MET A 47 16.99 -6.25 -11.68
N ASP A 48 18.09 -6.16 -10.93
CA ASP A 48 19.28 -6.99 -11.12
C ASP A 48 19.29 -8.31 -10.35
N ASN A 49 18.37 -8.49 -9.40
CA ASN A 49 18.23 -9.78 -8.73
C ASN A 49 17.47 -10.79 -9.61
N PRO A 50 17.69 -12.11 -9.41
CA PRO A 50 17.03 -13.12 -10.23
C PRO A 50 15.54 -13.27 -9.89
N TYR A 51 15.13 -12.91 -8.66
CA TYR A 51 13.77 -13.16 -8.14
C TYR A 51 12.67 -12.59 -9.04
N VAL A 52 11.58 -13.34 -9.18
CA VAL A 52 10.33 -12.82 -9.75
C VAL A 52 9.84 -11.69 -8.84
N VAL A 53 9.55 -10.53 -9.41
CA VAL A 53 8.99 -9.42 -8.63
C VAL A 53 7.48 -9.46 -8.76
N VAL A 54 6.78 -9.55 -7.64
CA VAL A 54 5.31 -9.62 -7.59
C VAL A 54 4.80 -8.33 -6.97
N VAL A 55 4.09 -7.53 -7.76
CA VAL A 55 3.46 -6.28 -7.33
C VAL A 55 2.00 -6.57 -6.99
N THR A 56 1.69 -6.57 -5.70
CA THR A 56 0.33 -6.75 -5.18
C THR A 56 -0.21 -5.43 -4.64
N GLY A 57 -1.48 -5.37 -4.26
CA GLY A 57 -2.06 -4.18 -3.62
C GLY A 57 -3.47 -3.88 -4.08
N ALA A 58 -4.10 -2.90 -3.43
CA ALA A 58 -5.50 -2.55 -3.63
C ALA A 58 -5.84 -2.30 -5.11
N ARG A 59 -7.05 -2.68 -5.52
CA ARG A 59 -7.59 -2.35 -6.85
C ARG A 59 -7.53 -0.83 -7.06
N GLN A 60 -7.20 -0.40 -8.28
CA GLN A 60 -7.05 1.02 -8.62
C GLN A 60 -5.96 1.80 -7.84
N ALA A 61 -5.07 1.14 -7.09
CA ALA A 61 -3.92 1.81 -6.46
C ALA A 61 -2.86 2.35 -7.45
N GLY A 62 -2.90 1.88 -8.72
CA GLY A 62 -1.97 2.31 -9.78
C GLY A 62 -0.89 1.28 -10.16
N LYS A 63 -1.17 -0.02 -10.04
CA LYS A 63 -0.21 -1.10 -10.36
C LYS A 63 0.23 -1.08 -11.82
N THR A 64 -0.72 -1.04 -12.76
CA THR A 64 -0.45 -0.87 -14.20
C THR A 64 0.40 0.37 -14.48
N THR A 65 0.09 1.49 -13.81
CA THR A 65 0.89 2.72 -13.91
C THR A 65 2.30 2.53 -13.40
N LEU A 66 2.49 1.83 -12.28
CA LEU A 66 3.82 1.53 -11.73
C LEU A 66 4.65 0.65 -12.68
N LEU A 67 4.04 -0.33 -13.34
CA LEU A 67 4.71 -1.12 -14.39
C LEU A 67 5.12 -0.25 -15.58
N SER A 68 4.24 0.66 -16.04
CA SER A 68 4.56 1.62 -17.10
C SER A 68 5.71 2.56 -16.71
N MET A 69 5.74 3.03 -15.46
CA MET A 69 6.85 3.83 -14.93
C MET A 69 8.16 3.03 -14.91
N LEU A 70 8.10 1.74 -14.57
CA LEU A 70 9.27 0.85 -14.62
C LEU A 70 9.78 0.70 -16.05
N VAL A 71 8.91 0.55 -17.05
CA VAL A 71 9.32 0.53 -18.47
C VAL A 71 10.06 1.81 -18.84
N GLN A 72 9.52 2.99 -18.50
CA GLN A 72 10.20 4.27 -18.76
C GLN A 72 11.57 4.33 -18.08
N ARG A 73 11.67 3.84 -16.83
CA ARG A 73 12.94 3.79 -16.10
C ARG A 73 13.96 2.85 -16.76
N LEU A 74 13.54 1.69 -17.24
CA LEU A 74 14.41 0.75 -17.96
C LEU A 74 14.92 1.37 -19.28
N LEU A 75 14.03 2.01 -20.05
CA LEU A 75 14.42 2.73 -21.27
C LEU A 75 15.42 3.85 -20.96
N ALA A 76 15.16 4.66 -19.94
CA ALA A 76 16.02 5.77 -19.52
C ALA A 76 17.39 5.31 -18.98
N THR A 77 17.50 4.08 -18.50
CA THR A 77 18.76 3.47 -18.03
C THR A 77 19.52 2.73 -19.13
N GLY A 78 19.04 2.79 -20.38
CA GLY A 78 19.73 2.25 -21.55
C GLY A 78 19.37 0.80 -21.89
N VAL A 79 18.34 0.23 -21.27
CA VAL A 79 17.84 -1.10 -21.68
C VAL A 79 17.27 -0.99 -23.11
N PRO A 80 17.71 -1.84 -24.06
CA PRO A 80 17.20 -1.79 -25.43
C PRO A 80 15.68 -1.96 -25.46
N PRO A 81 14.94 -1.16 -26.24
CA PRO A 81 13.47 -1.28 -26.32
C PRO A 81 13.00 -2.68 -26.71
N ALA A 82 13.76 -3.37 -27.56
CA ALA A 82 13.48 -4.75 -27.99
C ALA A 82 13.64 -5.80 -26.88
N ASP A 83 14.22 -5.45 -25.73
CA ASP A 83 14.41 -6.35 -24.59
C ASP A 83 13.38 -6.14 -23.48
N ILE A 84 12.46 -5.19 -23.64
CA ILE A 84 11.38 -4.90 -22.69
C ILE A 84 10.04 -5.34 -23.29
N PHE A 85 9.34 -6.22 -22.58
CA PHE A 85 8.09 -6.84 -22.98
C PHE A 85 7.03 -6.60 -21.92
N TYR A 86 5.90 -6.05 -22.33
CA TYR A 86 4.71 -5.89 -21.51
C TYR A 86 3.58 -6.75 -22.07
N PHE A 87 2.92 -7.48 -21.18
CA PHE A 87 1.75 -8.29 -21.49
C PHE A 87 0.64 -7.95 -20.50
N SER A 88 -0.57 -7.70 -20.99
CA SER A 88 -1.78 -7.77 -20.17
C SER A 88 -2.43 -9.12 -20.43
N VAL A 89 -2.72 -9.90 -19.37
CA VAL A 89 -3.34 -11.22 -19.53
C VAL A 89 -4.73 -11.14 -20.15
N ASP A 90 -5.37 -9.97 -20.08
CA ASP A 90 -6.65 -9.69 -20.75
C ASP A 90 -6.55 -9.57 -22.28
N ASP A 91 -5.33 -9.43 -22.82
CA ASP A 91 -5.15 -9.34 -24.26
C ASP A 91 -5.26 -10.72 -24.90
N LEU A 92 -5.84 -10.77 -26.11
CA LEU A 92 -6.08 -12.00 -26.84
C LEU A 92 -4.77 -12.77 -27.08
N GLY A 93 -4.74 -14.06 -26.74
CA GLY A 93 -3.58 -14.92 -26.98
C GLY A 93 -2.50 -14.86 -25.90
N ALA A 94 -2.57 -13.90 -24.97
CA ALA A 94 -1.58 -13.78 -23.90
C ALA A 94 -1.63 -14.99 -22.96
N ALA A 95 -2.82 -15.39 -22.52
CA ALA A 95 -2.97 -16.53 -21.61
C ALA A 95 -2.48 -17.84 -22.23
N GLU A 96 -2.74 -18.06 -23.52
CA GLU A 96 -2.28 -19.21 -24.29
C GLU A 96 -0.75 -19.21 -24.40
N LEU A 97 -0.13 -18.07 -24.69
CA LEU A 97 1.33 -17.92 -24.78
C LEU A 97 2.02 -18.30 -23.46
N PHE A 98 1.47 -17.88 -22.31
CA PHE A 98 2.02 -18.21 -21.00
C PHE A 98 1.71 -19.64 -20.55
N SER A 99 0.69 -20.29 -21.12
CA SER A 99 0.35 -21.67 -20.83
C SER A 99 1.34 -22.67 -21.43
N ASN A 100 2.10 -22.26 -22.47
CA ASN A 100 3.17 -23.05 -23.07
C ASN A 100 4.53 -22.33 -23.01
N PRO A 101 5.39 -22.65 -22.02
CA PRO A 101 6.70 -22.04 -21.87
C PRO A 101 7.58 -22.11 -23.14
N GLY A 102 7.45 -23.15 -23.95
CA GLY A 102 8.21 -23.29 -25.20
C GLY A 102 7.83 -22.24 -26.24
N ASP A 103 6.56 -21.84 -26.32
CA ASP A 103 6.07 -20.82 -27.24
C ASP A 103 6.56 -19.44 -26.81
N LEU A 104 6.47 -19.14 -25.51
CA LEU A 104 7.02 -17.91 -24.96
C LEU A 104 8.53 -17.81 -25.18
N LEU A 105 9.30 -18.87 -24.95
CA LEU A 105 10.75 -18.85 -25.18
C LEU A 105 11.10 -18.62 -26.66
N ARG A 106 10.38 -19.24 -27.58
CA ARG A 106 10.56 -19.02 -29.03
C ARG A 106 10.25 -17.56 -29.38
N PHE A 107 9.10 -17.05 -28.95
CA PHE A 107 8.71 -15.67 -29.13
C PHE A 107 9.79 -14.70 -28.61
N LEU A 108 10.25 -14.89 -27.38
CA LEU A 108 11.27 -14.02 -26.76
C LEU A 108 12.60 -14.10 -27.49
N ARG A 109 13.05 -15.29 -27.91
CA ARG A 109 14.30 -15.46 -28.65
C ARG A 109 14.27 -14.71 -29.97
N ASP A 110 13.13 -14.74 -30.67
CA ASP A 110 13.00 -14.14 -31.99
C ASP A 110 12.75 -12.62 -31.89
N ALA A 111 12.18 -12.15 -30.78
CA ALA A 111 11.84 -10.75 -30.57
C ALA A 111 12.89 -9.93 -29.79
N LYS A 112 13.76 -10.54 -28.99
CA LYS A 112 14.78 -9.84 -28.19
C LYS A 112 16.04 -9.53 -29.00
N SER A 113 16.75 -8.48 -28.60
CA SER A 113 18.05 -8.11 -29.17
C SER A 113 19.25 -8.50 -28.28
N GLY A 114 19.03 -8.55 -26.97
CA GLY A 114 20.07 -8.76 -25.97
C GLY A 114 20.02 -10.13 -25.29
N PRO A 115 20.99 -10.40 -24.41
CA PRO A 115 21.02 -11.64 -23.63
C PRO A 115 19.89 -11.68 -22.60
N ARG A 116 19.43 -10.52 -22.12
CA ARG A 116 18.43 -10.39 -21.04
C ARG A 116 17.10 -9.88 -21.58
N ALA A 117 15.99 -10.45 -21.11
CA ALA A 117 14.64 -9.96 -21.39
C ALA A 117 13.93 -9.54 -20.11
N TYR A 118 13.28 -8.38 -20.11
CA TYR A 118 12.44 -7.87 -19.03
C TYR A 118 10.98 -8.10 -19.40
N ILE A 119 10.30 -8.98 -18.67
CA ILE A 119 8.91 -9.35 -18.92
C ILE A 119 8.04 -8.81 -17.80
N LEU A 120 7.17 -7.87 -18.14
CA LEU A 120 6.17 -7.27 -17.27
C LEU A 120 4.81 -7.88 -17.62
N ILE A 121 4.12 -8.49 -16.65
CA ILE A 121 2.83 -9.15 -16.83
C ILE A 121 1.80 -8.51 -15.90
N ASP A 122 0.81 -7.84 -16.47
CA ASP A 122 -0.28 -7.21 -15.74
C ASP A 122 -1.44 -8.21 -15.55
N GLU A 123 -2.09 -8.17 -14.38
CA GLU A 123 -3.24 -9.02 -14.03
C GLU A 123 -2.93 -10.54 -14.09
N VAL A 124 -1.75 -10.94 -13.57
CA VAL A 124 -1.24 -12.32 -13.64
C VAL A 124 -2.18 -13.37 -13.06
N GLN A 125 -3.04 -12.97 -12.11
CA GLN A 125 -4.02 -13.85 -11.48
C GLN A 125 -5.06 -14.43 -12.45
N ARG A 126 -5.17 -13.87 -13.66
CA ARG A 126 -6.09 -14.37 -14.70
C ARG A 126 -5.51 -15.52 -15.51
N LEU A 127 -4.21 -15.80 -15.38
CA LEU A 127 -3.60 -16.97 -16.01
C LEU A 127 -4.10 -18.27 -15.37
N PRO A 128 -4.18 -19.37 -16.12
CA PRO A 128 -4.31 -20.70 -15.53
C PRO A 128 -3.01 -21.07 -14.81
N ASN A 129 -3.07 -21.39 -13.52
CA ASN A 129 -1.93 -21.81 -12.69
C ASN A 129 -0.70 -20.86 -12.76
N PRO A 130 -0.85 -19.57 -12.42
CA PRO A 130 0.18 -18.56 -12.61
C PRO A 130 1.50 -18.89 -11.90
N GLY A 131 1.45 -19.51 -10.72
CA GLY A 131 2.66 -19.90 -9.98
C GLY A 131 3.53 -20.89 -10.71
N LEU A 132 2.92 -21.89 -11.36
CA LEU A 132 3.67 -22.91 -12.09
C LEU A 132 4.33 -22.31 -13.33
N ALA A 133 3.60 -21.49 -14.09
CA ALA A 133 4.12 -20.81 -15.27
C ALA A 133 5.35 -19.94 -14.91
N LEU A 134 5.22 -19.11 -13.87
CA LEU A 134 6.30 -18.24 -13.39
C LEU A 134 7.49 -19.03 -12.85
N LYS A 135 7.24 -20.14 -12.13
CA LYS A 135 8.30 -21.03 -11.64
C LYS A 135 9.10 -21.62 -12.79
N VAL A 136 8.44 -22.16 -13.81
CA VAL A 136 9.12 -22.75 -14.97
C VAL A 136 10.01 -21.71 -15.65
N LEU A 137 9.51 -20.50 -15.89
CA LEU A 137 10.29 -19.43 -16.52
C LEU A 137 11.49 -18.99 -15.65
N TYR A 138 11.31 -18.95 -14.33
CA TYR A 138 12.39 -18.65 -13.40
C TYR A 138 13.48 -19.73 -13.39
N ASP A 139 13.10 -21.00 -13.24
CA ASP A 139 14.02 -22.14 -13.11
C ASP A 139 14.80 -22.42 -14.41
N LEU A 140 14.28 -22.01 -15.58
CA LEU A 140 14.95 -22.14 -16.87
C LEU A 140 16.22 -21.29 -17.01
N GLY A 141 16.38 -20.22 -16.20
CA GLY A 141 17.61 -19.42 -16.18
C GLY A 141 17.96 -18.72 -17.49
N ALA A 142 17.01 -18.52 -18.41
CA ALA A 142 17.22 -18.04 -19.78
C ALA A 142 17.53 -16.52 -19.92
N GLY A 143 18.07 -15.90 -18.87
CA GLY A 143 18.29 -14.45 -18.82
C GLY A 143 16.99 -13.64 -18.75
N ILE A 144 15.96 -14.17 -18.09
CA ILE A 144 14.64 -13.51 -18.02
C ILE A 144 14.49 -12.85 -16.65
N LYS A 145 14.16 -11.56 -16.63
CA LYS A 145 13.67 -10.85 -15.44
C LYS A 145 12.16 -10.73 -15.53
N ILE A 146 11.44 -11.25 -14.54
CA ILE A 146 9.99 -11.25 -14.52
C ILE A 146 9.48 -10.28 -13.45
N VAL A 147 8.54 -9.43 -13.84
CA VAL A 147 7.76 -8.55 -12.97
C VAL A 147 6.29 -8.80 -13.26
N VAL A 148 5.49 -9.08 -12.24
CA VAL A 148 4.06 -9.37 -12.41
C VAL A 148 3.23 -8.48 -11.49
N SER A 149 2.00 -8.16 -11.87
CA SER A 149 1.03 -7.47 -11.01
C SER A 149 -0.20 -8.33 -10.72
N GLY A 150 -0.89 -8.04 -9.61
CA GLY A 150 -2.26 -8.49 -9.40
C GLY A 150 -2.99 -7.75 -8.28
N SER A 151 -4.33 -7.79 -8.31
CA SER A 151 -5.18 -6.97 -7.43
C SER A 151 -5.43 -7.54 -6.03
N SER A 152 -5.13 -8.82 -5.79
CA SER A 152 -5.43 -9.47 -4.52
C SER A 152 -4.30 -10.40 -4.09
N SER A 153 -3.92 -10.30 -2.81
CA SER A 153 -3.02 -11.27 -2.22
C SER A 153 -3.68 -12.65 -2.13
N LEU A 154 -5.00 -12.75 -2.02
CA LEU A 154 -5.70 -14.04 -1.89
C LEU A 154 -5.66 -14.84 -3.20
N GLU A 155 -5.84 -14.14 -4.33
CA GLU A 155 -5.82 -14.73 -5.67
C GLU A 155 -4.40 -15.19 -6.01
N ILE A 156 -3.40 -14.37 -5.72
CA ILE A 156 -2.00 -14.75 -5.92
C ILE A 156 -1.59 -15.82 -4.90
N ARG A 157 -1.97 -15.72 -3.63
CA ARG A 157 -1.47 -16.63 -2.58
C ARG A 157 -2.07 -18.02 -2.61
N SER A 158 -3.32 -18.21 -3.07
CA SER A 158 -3.99 -19.52 -3.05
C SER A 158 -3.44 -20.52 -4.08
N THR A 159 -2.86 -20.04 -5.19
CA THR A 159 -2.32 -20.91 -6.27
C THR A 159 -0.88 -20.58 -6.68
N THR A 160 -0.40 -19.36 -6.43
CA THR A 160 0.94 -18.92 -6.88
C THR A 160 2.01 -19.14 -5.80
N ARG A 161 1.64 -19.03 -4.52
CA ARG A 161 2.60 -19.00 -3.41
C ARG A 161 3.42 -20.28 -3.30
N GLU A 162 2.80 -21.45 -3.42
CA GLU A 162 3.49 -22.75 -3.32
C GLU A 162 4.66 -22.86 -4.31
N HIS A 163 4.45 -22.41 -5.54
CA HIS A 163 5.45 -22.54 -6.60
C HIS A 163 6.54 -21.45 -6.57
N LEU A 164 6.23 -20.27 -6.00
CA LEU A 164 7.16 -19.14 -5.94
C LEU A 164 7.87 -18.96 -4.58
N VAL A 165 7.67 -19.85 -3.60
CA VAL A 165 8.41 -19.81 -2.33
C VAL A 165 9.92 -19.80 -2.62
N GLY A 166 10.62 -18.82 -2.07
CA GLY A 166 12.07 -18.63 -2.25
C GLY A 166 12.48 -18.14 -3.64
N ARG A 167 11.54 -17.90 -4.56
CA ARG A 167 11.78 -17.44 -5.95
C ARG A 167 11.21 -16.07 -6.26
N SER A 168 10.40 -15.51 -5.37
CA SER A 168 9.79 -14.20 -5.55
C SER A 168 10.12 -13.19 -4.46
N ARG A 169 10.07 -11.90 -4.82
CA ARG A 169 9.97 -10.78 -3.89
C ARG A 169 8.64 -10.07 -4.10
N GLU A 170 7.92 -9.84 -3.02
CA GLU A 170 6.62 -9.15 -3.05
C GLU A 170 6.82 -7.66 -2.75
N LEU A 171 6.18 -6.80 -3.54
CA LEU A 171 6.02 -5.38 -3.27
C LEU A 171 4.53 -5.08 -3.18
N ILE A 172 4.09 -4.56 -2.05
CA ILE A 172 2.70 -4.13 -1.86
C ILE A 172 2.59 -2.66 -2.28
N LEU A 173 1.73 -2.38 -3.24
CA LEU A 173 1.41 -1.04 -3.70
C LEU A 173 0.10 -0.56 -3.06
N TYR A 174 0.23 0.37 -2.12
CA TYR A 174 -0.89 1.08 -1.53
C TYR A 174 -1.28 2.31 -2.39
N PRO A 175 -2.48 2.91 -2.16
CA PRO A 175 -2.79 4.24 -2.67
C PRO A 175 -1.71 5.27 -2.31
N LEU A 176 -1.66 6.39 -3.05
CA LEU A 176 -0.67 7.46 -2.88
C LEU A 176 -0.49 7.80 -1.40
N SER A 177 0.77 7.90 -0.97
CA SER A 177 1.09 8.47 0.34
C SER A 177 0.85 9.97 0.34
N PHE A 178 0.66 10.54 1.52
CA PHE A 178 0.61 11.99 1.67
C PHE A 178 1.89 12.64 1.13
N SER A 179 3.04 11.99 1.36
CA SER A 179 4.32 12.41 0.79
C SER A 179 4.32 12.42 -0.75
N ASP A 180 3.69 11.45 -1.43
CA ASP A 180 3.62 11.44 -2.90
C ASP A 180 2.85 12.65 -3.45
N ILE A 181 1.81 13.08 -2.77
CA ILE A 181 0.99 14.25 -3.11
C ILE A 181 1.77 15.54 -2.88
N VAL A 182 2.40 15.67 -1.71
CA VAL A 182 3.13 16.87 -1.30
C VAL A 182 4.43 17.05 -2.09
N ARG A 183 5.07 15.95 -2.54
CA ARG A 183 6.34 15.98 -3.28
C ARG A 183 6.30 16.92 -4.49
N GLN A 184 5.17 17.07 -5.15
CA GLN A 184 5.07 17.98 -6.30
C GLN A 184 5.18 19.46 -5.91
N ASN A 185 4.81 19.80 -4.68
CA ASN A 185 4.78 21.16 -4.16
C ASN A 185 6.05 21.51 -3.36
N ILE A 186 6.91 20.53 -3.04
CA ILE A 186 8.13 20.72 -2.25
C ILE A 186 9.38 20.39 -3.10
N PRO A 187 10.34 21.34 -3.22
CA PRO A 187 11.60 21.11 -3.92
C PRO A 187 12.34 19.89 -3.40
N ALA A 188 12.93 19.10 -4.30
CA ALA A 188 13.58 17.84 -3.93
C ALA A 188 14.64 17.97 -2.84
N ALA A 189 15.45 19.04 -2.87
CA ALA A 189 16.47 19.33 -1.86
C ALA A 189 15.85 19.48 -0.46
N SER A 190 14.76 20.22 -0.35
CA SER A 190 14.11 20.54 0.92
C SER A 190 13.32 19.38 1.55
N ARG A 191 13.15 18.24 0.86
CA ARG A 191 12.32 17.12 1.35
C ARG A 191 12.95 16.42 2.55
N ASN A 192 14.28 16.36 2.59
CA ASN A 192 15.04 15.64 3.62
C ASN A 192 15.97 16.55 4.42
N ASP A 193 16.03 17.85 4.12
CA ASP A 193 16.86 18.81 4.83
C ASP A 193 16.25 19.17 6.21
N GLY A 194 17.11 19.18 7.24
CA GLY A 194 16.77 19.60 8.59
C GLY A 194 15.93 18.60 9.41
N ASP A 195 15.67 18.93 10.67
CA ASP A 195 14.76 18.19 11.56
C ASP A 195 13.29 18.55 11.30
N PHE A 196 12.36 17.93 12.04
CA PHE A 196 10.92 18.20 11.87
C PHE A 196 10.57 19.68 12.09
N ASP A 197 11.26 20.37 13.00
CA ASP A 197 11.03 21.77 13.35
C ASP A 197 11.47 22.72 12.23
N ALA A 198 12.67 22.52 11.68
CA ALA A 198 13.15 23.27 10.53
C ALA A 198 12.22 23.12 9.31
N PHE A 199 11.77 21.90 9.02
CA PHE A 199 10.85 21.65 7.92
C PHE A 199 9.46 22.26 8.17
N HIS A 200 8.94 22.14 9.40
CA HIS A 200 7.64 22.71 9.77
C HIS A 200 7.62 24.23 9.63
N ARG A 201 8.69 24.92 10.04
CA ARG A 201 8.77 26.38 9.86
C ARG A 201 8.69 26.83 8.40
N LEU A 202 9.17 26.02 7.47
CA LEU A 202 9.21 26.36 6.05
C LEU A 202 7.92 25.98 5.31
N TYR A 203 7.33 24.84 5.67
CA TYR A 203 6.24 24.23 4.89
C TYR A 203 4.98 23.92 5.72
N GLY A 204 5.01 24.05 7.04
CA GLY A 204 3.94 23.65 7.95
C GLY A 204 2.58 24.22 7.56
N GLU A 205 2.51 25.54 7.33
CA GLU A 205 1.27 26.22 6.94
C GLU A 205 0.71 25.74 5.59
N SER A 206 1.58 25.46 4.61
CA SER A 206 1.15 24.98 3.29
C SER A 206 0.72 23.51 3.29
N LEU A 207 1.13 22.74 4.30
CA LEU A 207 0.75 21.34 4.47
C LEU A 207 -0.65 21.17 5.07
N VAL A 208 -1.13 22.12 5.86
CA VAL A 208 -2.46 22.04 6.51
C VAL A 208 -3.60 21.80 5.50
N PRO A 209 -3.78 22.62 4.44
CA PRO A 209 -4.86 22.39 3.49
C PRO A 209 -4.70 21.07 2.70
N LEU A 210 -3.46 20.67 2.41
CA LEU A 210 -3.17 19.40 1.73
C LEU A 210 -3.54 18.21 2.61
N PHE A 211 -3.21 18.28 3.91
CA PHE A 211 -3.54 17.21 4.87
C PHE A 211 -5.05 17.10 5.06
N VAL A 212 -5.74 18.22 5.24
CA VAL A 212 -7.22 18.26 5.36
C VAL A 212 -7.88 17.65 4.13
N ASP A 213 -7.41 17.99 2.93
CA ASP A 213 -7.92 17.42 1.67
C ASP A 213 -7.65 15.91 1.61
N PHE A 214 -6.42 15.49 1.89
CA PHE A 214 -6.02 14.08 1.88
C PHE A 214 -6.81 13.24 2.89
N ALA A 215 -7.04 13.74 4.10
CA ALA A 215 -7.78 13.05 5.14
C ALA A 215 -9.25 12.78 4.76
N VAL A 216 -9.84 13.62 3.91
CA VAL A 216 -11.20 13.43 3.39
C VAL A 216 -11.21 12.48 2.20
N TRP A 217 -10.33 12.72 1.22
CA TRP A 217 -10.41 12.08 -0.10
C TRP A 217 -9.53 10.84 -0.29
N GLY A 218 -8.51 10.66 0.54
CA GLY A 218 -7.56 9.55 0.42
C GLY A 218 -6.56 9.72 -0.72
N GLY A 219 -5.84 8.63 -1.00
CA GLY A 219 -4.71 8.58 -1.93
C GLY A 219 -4.99 7.82 -3.23
N TYR A 220 -6.23 7.46 -3.54
CA TYR A 220 -6.52 6.80 -4.81
C TYR A 220 -6.19 7.73 -5.99
N PRO A 221 -5.36 7.31 -6.97
CA PRO A 221 -4.88 8.21 -8.02
C PRO A 221 -5.98 8.90 -8.80
N ALA A 222 -7.02 8.18 -9.20
CA ALA A 222 -8.16 8.73 -9.93
C ALA A 222 -8.91 9.81 -9.13
N VAL A 223 -8.91 9.71 -7.79
CA VAL A 223 -9.51 10.70 -6.89
C VAL A 223 -8.59 11.91 -6.76
N VAL A 224 -7.30 11.68 -6.52
CA VAL A 224 -6.30 12.75 -6.38
C VAL A 224 -6.24 13.63 -7.64
N THR A 225 -6.32 13.02 -8.84
CA THR A 225 -6.28 13.75 -10.12
C THR A 225 -7.62 14.30 -10.58
N ALA A 226 -8.73 13.99 -9.90
CA ALA A 226 -10.04 14.49 -10.29
C ALA A 226 -10.13 16.01 -10.05
N PRO A 227 -10.66 16.78 -11.03
CA PRO A 227 -10.57 18.24 -11.04
C PRO A 227 -11.58 18.92 -10.10
N SER A 228 -12.61 18.20 -9.65
CA SER A 228 -13.68 18.76 -8.82
C SER A 228 -14.06 17.82 -7.66
N ALA A 229 -14.60 18.37 -6.57
CA ALA A 229 -15.09 17.57 -5.45
C ALA A 229 -16.22 16.61 -5.84
N ALA A 230 -17.05 16.99 -6.82
CA ALA A 230 -18.12 16.13 -7.35
C ALA A 230 -17.54 14.91 -8.07
N GLU A 231 -16.55 15.10 -8.93
CA GLU A 231 -15.86 14.01 -9.62
C GLU A 231 -15.07 13.15 -8.65
N ARG A 232 -14.41 13.73 -7.64
CA ARG A 232 -13.75 12.98 -6.56
C ARG A 232 -14.71 12.05 -5.84
N ALA A 233 -15.89 12.55 -5.47
CA ALA A 233 -16.93 11.76 -4.82
C ALA A 233 -17.45 10.64 -5.73
N GLU A 234 -17.62 10.92 -7.02
CA GLU A 234 -17.99 9.90 -8.00
C GLU A 234 -16.91 8.82 -8.13
N GLN A 235 -15.64 9.19 -8.27
CA GLN A 235 -14.52 8.24 -8.36
C GLN A 235 -14.44 7.36 -7.12
N LEU A 236 -14.51 7.93 -5.91
CA LEU A 236 -14.53 7.14 -4.66
C LEU A 236 -15.70 6.17 -4.61
N ARG A 237 -16.89 6.63 -4.98
CA ARG A 237 -18.08 5.77 -5.04
C ARG A 237 -17.91 4.64 -6.05
N GLN A 238 -17.36 4.91 -7.23
CA GLN A 238 -17.07 3.89 -8.23
C GLN A 238 -16.04 2.87 -7.74
N ILE A 239 -14.98 3.32 -7.05
CA ILE A 239 -13.97 2.44 -6.43
C ILE A 239 -14.65 1.52 -5.40
N TYR A 240 -15.46 2.09 -4.50
CA TYR A 240 -16.19 1.35 -3.46
C TYR A 240 -17.21 0.36 -4.07
N ASP A 241 -18.07 0.83 -4.99
CA ASP A 241 -19.11 0.03 -5.62
C ASP A 241 -18.51 -1.11 -6.47
N THR A 242 -17.40 -0.84 -7.17
CA THR A 242 -16.68 -1.86 -7.94
C THR A 242 -16.14 -2.95 -7.02
N TYR A 243 -15.52 -2.57 -5.90
CA TYR A 243 -15.04 -3.53 -4.92
C TYR A 243 -16.18 -4.37 -4.33
N VAL A 244 -17.22 -3.71 -3.80
CA VAL A 244 -18.35 -4.35 -3.12
C VAL A 244 -19.19 -5.22 -4.07
N THR A 245 -19.40 -4.78 -5.31
CA THR A 245 -20.33 -5.46 -6.21
C THR A 245 -19.60 -6.51 -7.03
N ARG A 246 -18.42 -6.19 -7.57
CA ARG A 246 -17.69 -7.04 -8.50
C ARG A 246 -16.76 -8.00 -7.75
N ASP A 247 -15.90 -7.47 -6.90
CA ASP A 247 -14.83 -8.26 -6.27
C ASP A 247 -15.39 -9.18 -5.16
N VAL A 248 -16.29 -8.67 -4.32
CA VAL A 248 -16.90 -9.44 -3.21
C VAL A 248 -17.86 -10.52 -3.71
N SER A 249 -18.72 -10.22 -4.68
CA SER A 249 -19.76 -11.17 -5.11
C SER A 249 -19.24 -12.20 -6.13
N GLN A 250 -18.46 -11.78 -7.12
CA GLN A 250 -18.01 -12.67 -8.21
C GLN A 250 -16.72 -13.42 -7.86
N PHE A 251 -15.75 -12.72 -7.28
CA PHE A 251 -14.42 -13.29 -7.05
C PHE A 251 -14.31 -13.96 -5.68
N LEU A 252 -14.72 -13.26 -4.63
CA LEU A 252 -14.68 -13.79 -3.26
C LEU A 252 -15.83 -14.77 -2.95
N ARG A 253 -16.80 -14.91 -3.87
CA ARG A 253 -17.98 -15.81 -3.76
C ARG A 253 -18.70 -15.66 -2.43
N VAL A 254 -18.85 -14.42 -1.97
CA VAL A 254 -19.48 -14.12 -0.68
C VAL A 254 -20.96 -14.49 -0.72
N GLY A 255 -21.33 -15.48 0.09
CA GLY A 255 -22.71 -16.01 0.12
C GLY A 255 -23.75 -15.04 0.72
N ARG A 256 -23.31 -14.06 1.53
CA ARG A 256 -24.18 -13.02 2.12
C ARG A 256 -23.61 -11.61 1.95
N PRO A 257 -23.77 -10.98 0.76
CA PRO A 257 -23.25 -9.63 0.48
C PRO A 257 -23.84 -8.54 1.38
N ASP A 258 -25.08 -8.71 1.86
CA ASP A 258 -25.73 -7.77 2.78
C ASP A 258 -25.00 -7.69 4.14
N VAL A 259 -24.59 -8.84 4.68
CA VAL A 259 -23.79 -8.94 5.92
C VAL A 259 -22.42 -8.31 5.70
N TYR A 260 -21.80 -8.59 4.55
CA TYR A 260 -20.51 -8.03 4.19
C TYR A 260 -20.54 -6.49 4.16
N ASN A 261 -21.54 -5.92 3.49
CA ASN A 261 -21.69 -4.47 3.40
C ASN A 261 -21.98 -3.82 4.75
N ARG A 262 -22.82 -4.44 5.58
CA ARG A 262 -23.00 -3.96 6.97
C ARG A 262 -21.70 -4.01 7.74
N LEU A 263 -20.92 -5.09 7.63
CA LEU A 263 -19.63 -5.21 8.30
C LEU A 263 -18.64 -4.12 7.89
N VAL A 264 -18.48 -3.84 6.59
CA VAL A 264 -17.60 -2.77 6.10
C VAL A 264 -18.00 -1.42 6.69
N ARG A 265 -19.31 -1.11 6.72
CA ARG A 265 -19.82 0.12 7.34
C ARG A 265 -19.59 0.17 8.85
N THR A 266 -19.83 -0.92 9.56
CA THR A 266 -19.58 -1.03 11.00
C THR A 266 -18.10 -0.79 11.33
N LEU A 267 -17.19 -1.42 10.57
CA LEU A 267 -15.74 -1.21 10.74
C LEU A 267 -15.34 0.24 10.45
N ALA A 268 -15.95 0.88 9.47
CA ALA A 268 -15.67 2.28 9.13
C ALA A 268 -16.14 3.26 10.22
N LEU A 269 -17.31 2.99 10.83
CA LEU A 269 -17.84 3.74 11.97
C LEU A 269 -17.03 3.53 13.25
N GLN A 270 -16.45 2.34 13.43
CA GLN A 270 -15.66 1.94 14.59
C GLN A 270 -14.15 1.96 14.31
N VAL A 271 -13.71 2.74 13.32
CA VAL A 271 -12.30 2.82 12.95
C VAL A 271 -11.44 3.23 14.14
N GLY A 272 -10.31 2.54 14.35
CA GLY A 272 -9.45 2.76 15.52
C GLY A 272 -10.05 2.39 16.88
N SER A 273 -11.29 1.92 16.93
CA SER A 273 -11.92 1.43 18.16
C SER A 273 -11.63 -0.05 18.36
N GLN A 274 -11.53 -0.46 19.62
CA GLN A 274 -11.36 -1.87 19.96
C GLN A 274 -12.63 -2.65 19.63
N MET A 275 -12.47 -3.81 18.98
CA MET A 275 -13.58 -4.66 18.57
C MET A 275 -13.47 -6.08 19.13
N THR A 276 -14.64 -6.68 19.36
CA THR A 276 -14.76 -8.12 19.65
C THR A 276 -15.47 -8.79 18.47
N TRP A 277 -15.09 -10.04 18.20
CA TRP A 277 -15.71 -10.80 17.11
C TRP A 277 -17.19 -11.04 17.37
N GLU A 278 -17.56 -11.25 18.63
CA GLU A 278 -18.94 -11.42 19.10
C GLU A 278 -19.73 -10.11 18.99
N GLY A 279 -19.14 -8.97 19.33
CA GLY A 279 -19.78 -7.66 19.17
C GLY A 279 -20.09 -7.33 17.72
N LEU A 280 -19.11 -7.54 16.83
CA LEU A 280 -19.33 -7.35 15.39
C LEU A 280 -20.38 -8.32 14.84
N ALA A 281 -20.34 -9.59 15.23
CA ALA A 281 -21.30 -10.62 14.82
C ALA A 281 -22.74 -10.24 15.19
N ASN A 282 -22.94 -9.72 16.40
CA ASN A 282 -24.22 -9.22 16.86
C ASN A 282 -24.70 -8.02 16.03
N GLU A 283 -23.83 -7.03 15.80
CA GLU A 283 -24.16 -5.82 15.03
C GLU A 283 -24.60 -6.15 13.60
N VAL A 284 -23.88 -7.05 12.92
CA VAL A 284 -24.16 -7.40 11.52
C VAL A 284 -25.18 -8.54 11.34
N ARG A 285 -25.64 -9.11 12.46
CA ARG A 285 -26.57 -10.26 12.55
C ARG A 285 -26.05 -11.49 11.78
N SER A 286 -24.84 -11.92 12.16
CA SER A 286 -24.17 -13.10 11.59
C SER A 286 -23.39 -13.88 12.65
N SER A 287 -22.69 -14.95 12.27
CA SER A 287 -21.79 -15.68 13.18
C SER A 287 -20.42 -15.02 13.26
N SER A 288 -19.73 -15.15 14.40
CA SER A 288 -18.34 -14.69 14.56
C SER A 288 -17.39 -15.32 13.54
N GLU A 289 -17.64 -16.57 13.14
CA GLU A 289 -16.87 -17.25 12.09
C GLU A 289 -17.03 -16.56 10.73
N THR A 290 -18.27 -16.23 10.35
CA THR A 290 -18.55 -15.48 9.10
C THR A 290 -17.87 -14.11 9.14
N VAL A 291 -17.95 -13.39 10.27
CA VAL A 291 -17.29 -12.09 10.43
C VAL A 291 -15.78 -12.21 10.29
N ARG A 292 -15.14 -13.17 10.97
CA ARG A 292 -13.70 -13.40 10.86
C ARG A 292 -13.30 -13.72 9.42
N HIS A 293 -14.07 -14.56 8.74
CA HIS A 293 -13.84 -14.88 7.33
C HIS A 293 -13.93 -13.62 6.45
N TYR A 294 -14.93 -12.77 6.67
CA TYR A 294 -15.11 -11.53 5.89
C TYR A 294 -14.02 -10.49 6.18
N VAL A 295 -13.59 -10.35 7.44
CA VAL A 295 -12.44 -9.50 7.79
C VAL A 295 -11.15 -10.02 7.14
N ALA A 296 -10.91 -11.34 7.16
CA ALA A 296 -9.76 -11.92 6.47
C ALA A 296 -9.78 -11.65 4.95
N MET A 297 -10.97 -11.62 4.33
CA MET A 297 -11.12 -11.21 2.93
C MET A 297 -10.82 -9.72 2.70
N LEU A 298 -11.31 -8.83 3.58
CA LEU A 298 -10.99 -7.41 3.53
C LEU A 298 -9.48 -7.14 3.64
N GLN A 299 -8.78 -7.83 4.54
CA GLN A 299 -7.32 -7.76 4.65
C GLN A 299 -6.63 -8.29 3.39
N GLY A 300 -7.03 -9.47 2.93
CA GLY A 300 -6.42 -10.10 1.75
C GLY A 300 -6.59 -9.34 0.44
N THR A 301 -7.55 -8.41 0.40
CA THR A 301 -7.84 -7.49 -0.72
C THR A 301 -7.39 -6.05 -0.48
N TYR A 302 -6.63 -5.80 0.60
CA TYR A 302 -6.08 -4.49 0.95
C TYR A 302 -7.14 -3.40 1.17
N VAL A 303 -8.27 -3.74 1.78
CA VAL A 303 -9.29 -2.75 2.17
C VAL A 303 -9.10 -2.29 3.60
N CYS A 304 -8.81 -3.20 4.52
CA CYS A 304 -8.51 -2.88 5.90
C CYS A 304 -7.36 -3.72 6.43
N GLU A 305 -6.77 -3.29 7.54
CA GLU A 305 -5.78 -4.04 8.31
C GLU A 305 -6.14 -3.99 9.80
N LEU A 306 -5.61 -4.96 10.55
CA LEU A 306 -5.85 -5.07 11.99
C LEU A 306 -4.58 -4.69 12.77
N ALA A 307 -4.72 -3.73 13.68
CA ALA A 307 -3.71 -3.48 14.71
C ALA A 307 -4.01 -4.38 15.91
N MET A 308 -3.14 -5.37 16.14
CA MET A 308 -3.21 -6.22 17.32
C MET A 308 -2.58 -5.50 18.52
N PRO A 309 -3.07 -5.70 19.75
CA PRO A 309 -2.45 -5.08 20.91
C PRO A 309 -1.06 -5.64 21.18
N PHE A 310 -0.13 -4.74 21.48
CA PHE A 310 1.22 -5.04 21.90
C PHE A 310 1.19 -5.89 23.17
N SER A 311 1.97 -6.97 23.15
CA SER A 311 1.99 -7.95 24.22
C SER A 311 3.38 -8.54 24.32
N SER A 312 4.01 -8.44 25.49
CA SER A 312 5.29 -9.11 25.78
C SER A 312 5.21 -10.63 25.58
N ASN A 313 4.01 -11.22 25.77
CA ASN A 313 3.74 -12.60 25.42
C ASN A 313 2.92 -12.68 24.12
N LYS A 314 3.58 -13.07 23.02
CA LYS A 314 3.01 -13.18 21.66
C LYS A 314 1.79 -14.10 21.59
N LEU A 315 1.77 -15.22 22.34
CA LEU A 315 0.66 -16.18 22.35
C LEU A 315 -0.61 -15.62 22.99
N THR A 316 -0.46 -14.79 24.03
CA THR A 316 -1.63 -14.13 24.66
C THR A 316 -2.09 -12.90 23.87
N GLY A 317 -1.20 -12.27 23.10
CA GLY A 317 -1.53 -11.16 22.19
C GLY A 317 -2.56 -11.54 21.13
N LEU A 318 -2.44 -12.73 20.55
CA LEU A 318 -3.31 -13.26 19.50
C LEU A 318 -4.79 -13.45 19.93
N ARG A 319 -5.08 -13.50 21.23
CA ARG A 319 -6.44 -13.67 21.78
C ARG A 319 -7.10 -12.34 22.18
N LYS A 320 -6.41 -11.21 22.01
CA LYS A 320 -6.89 -9.89 22.46
C LYS A 320 -7.67 -9.17 21.36
N THR A 321 -8.40 -8.14 21.75
CA THR A 321 -9.29 -7.31 20.91
C THR A 321 -8.49 -6.48 19.91
N PRO A 322 -8.56 -6.73 18.60
CA PRO A 322 -7.91 -5.86 17.61
C PRO A 322 -8.59 -4.49 17.51
N LYS A 323 -7.89 -3.55 16.86
CA LYS A 323 -8.50 -2.38 16.22
C LYS A 323 -8.47 -2.58 14.70
N ALA A 324 -9.49 -2.12 13.99
CA ALA A 324 -9.52 -2.14 12.53
C ALA A 324 -9.30 -0.74 11.96
N TYR A 325 -8.51 -0.68 10.89
CA TYR A 325 -8.22 0.53 10.14
C TYR A 325 -8.29 0.24 8.65
N PHE A 326 -8.66 1.23 7.85
CA PHE A 326 -8.68 1.11 6.41
C PHE A 326 -7.29 1.33 5.83
N VAL A 327 -7.02 0.77 4.65
CA VAL A 327 -5.80 1.06 3.90
C VAL A 327 -5.82 2.49 3.32
N ASP A 328 -7.01 3.08 3.21
CA ASP A 328 -7.24 4.42 2.69
C ASP A 328 -8.43 5.11 3.36
N CYS A 329 -8.25 6.35 3.81
CA CYS A 329 -9.26 7.14 4.50
C CYS A 329 -10.42 7.56 3.57
N GLY A 330 -10.17 7.75 2.27
CA GLY A 330 -11.21 8.00 1.28
C GLY A 330 -12.16 6.81 1.15
N MET A 331 -11.63 5.59 1.13
CA MET A 331 -12.44 4.36 1.16
C MET A 331 -13.26 4.26 2.46
N ARG A 332 -12.66 4.55 3.62
CA ARG A 332 -13.37 4.60 4.91
C ARG A 332 -14.52 5.61 4.88
N ASN A 333 -14.25 6.83 4.40
CA ASN A 333 -15.21 7.93 4.38
C ASN A 333 -16.36 7.67 3.40
N SER A 334 -16.06 7.00 2.28
CA SER A 334 -17.06 6.52 1.32
C SER A 334 -17.97 5.44 1.92
N ALA A 335 -17.45 4.58 2.81
CA ALA A 335 -18.25 3.57 3.51
C ALA A 335 -19.22 4.18 4.55
N VAL A 336 -18.92 5.34 5.14
CA VAL A 336 -19.77 6.10 6.09
C VAL A 336 -20.56 7.24 5.40
N PRO A 337 -20.74 7.17 4.08
CA PRO A 337 -21.00 8.29 3.15
C PRO A 337 -20.81 9.72 3.71
N SER A 338 -19.64 10.00 4.31
CA SER A 338 -19.36 11.30 4.93
C SER A 338 -18.09 11.88 4.32
N LEU A 339 -18.27 12.81 3.38
CA LEU A 339 -17.21 13.56 2.68
C LEU A 339 -17.19 15.04 3.10
N ALA A 340 -17.72 15.34 4.29
CA ALA A 340 -17.64 16.66 4.87
C ALA A 340 -16.18 17.07 5.13
N ALA A 341 -15.90 18.37 5.04
CA ALA A 341 -14.58 18.93 5.33
C ALA A 341 -14.11 18.50 6.73
N LEU A 342 -12.83 18.12 6.87
CA LEU A 342 -12.29 17.50 8.09
C LEU A 342 -12.60 18.31 9.35
N ASP A 343 -12.48 19.64 9.29
CA ASP A 343 -12.68 20.52 10.45
C ASP A 343 -14.13 20.65 10.92
N SER A 344 -15.12 20.26 10.10
CA SER A 344 -16.54 20.26 10.49
C SER A 344 -17.01 18.92 11.04
N ARG A 345 -16.13 17.92 11.12
CA ARG A 345 -16.47 16.56 11.53
C ARG A 345 -16.40 16.38 13.02
N THR A 346 -17.36 15.63 13.57
CA THR A 346 -17.33 15.19 14.97
C THR A 346 -16.34 14.06 15.23
N ASP A 347 -15.99 13.29 14.20
CA ASP A 347 -15.03 12.18 14.25
C ASP A 347 -13.62 12.57 13.74
N ARG A 348 -13.27 13.88 13.74
CA ARG A 348 -11.99 14.38 13.22
C ARG A 348 -10.79 13.61 13.79
N GLY A 349 -10.70 13.46 15.11
CA GLY A 349 -9.60 12.72 15.75
C GLY A 349 -9.45 11.28 15.25
N GLN A 350 -10.56 10.56 15.04
CA GLN A 350 -10.54 9.20 14.48
C GLN A 350 -10.06 9.18 13.02
N VAL A 351 -10.43 10.20 12.23
CA VAL A 351 -9.97 10.33 10.85
C VAL A 351 -8.47 10.63 10.81
N VAL A 352 -7.97 11.52 11.67
CA VAL A 352 -6.53 11.81 11.78
C VAL A 352 -5.75 10.56 12.18
N GLU A 353 -6.20 9.83 13.21
CA GLU A 353 -5.61 8.56 13.64
C GLU A 353 -5.57 7.53 12.50
N GLN A 354 -6.68 7.39 11.76
CA GLN A 354 -6.78 6.55 10.57
C GLN A 354 -5.78 6.96 9.48
N VAL A 355 -5.57 8.26 9.24
CA VAL A 355 -4.58 8.76 8.28
C VAL A 355 -3.17 8.43 8.73
N VAL A 356 -2.84 8.59 10.01
CA VAL A 356 -1.53 8.19 10.55
C VAL A 356 -1.31 6.69 10.35
N PHE A 357 -2.31 5.85 10.67
CA PHE A 357 -2.21 4.40 10.48
C PHE A 357 -1.88 4.00 9.04
N GLN A 358 -2.63 4.50 8.05
CA GLN A 358 -2.40 4.12 6.65
C GLN A 358 -1.03 4.57 6.13
N GLU A 359 -0.49 5.68 6.64
CA GLU A 359 0.83 6.16 6.23
C GLU A 359 1.96 5.39 6.92
N LEU A 360 1.75 4.96 8.17
CA LEU A 360 2.65 4.02 8.85
C LEU A 360 2.75 2.72 8.06
N LEU A 361 1.63 2.12 7.61
CA LEU A 361 1.64 0.90 6.79
C LEU A 361 2.54 1.01 5.55
N LYS A 362 2.65 2.22 4.96
CA LYS A 362 3.45 2.46 3.75
C LYS A 362 4.95 2.54 4.03
N VAL A 363 5.40 2.66 5.27
CA VAL A 363 6.83 2.78 5.63
C VAL A 363 7.40 1.57 6.37
N LEU A 364 6.55 0.66 6.85
CA LEU A 364 7.00 -0.54 7.55
C LEU A 364 7.83 -1.44 6.63
N SER A 365 8.93 -1.97 7.16
CA SER A 365 9.66 -3.07 6.54
C SER A 365 8.95 -4.41 6.79
N VAL A 366 9.39 -5.45 6.09
CA VAL A 366 8.86 -6.82 6.26
C VAL A 366 9.14 -7.41 7.66
N THR A 367 10.03 -6.80 8.43
CA THR A 367 10.37 -7.22 9.80
C THR A 367 9.67 -6.37 10.87
N ASP A 368 8.93 -5.35 10.47
CA ASP A 368 8.22 -4.47 11.38
C ASP A 368 6.78 -4.95 11.61
N GLU A 369 6.32 -4.88 12.86
CA GLU A 369 4.92 -5.15 13.22
C GLU A 369 4.30 -3.89 13.83
N LEU A 370 3.07 -3.56 13.41
CA LEU A 370 2.30 -2.41 13.92
C LEU A 370 1.22 -2.87 14.89
N HIS A 371 1.28 -2.34 16.10
CA HIS A 371 0.38 -2.64 17.20
C HIS A 371 -0.27 -1.37 17.74
N TYR A 372 -1.17 -1.52 18.71
CA TYR A 372 -1.52 -0.48 19.68
C TYR A 372 -1.17 -0.97 21.08
N TRP A 373 -1.03 -0.12 22.09
CA TRP A 373 -0.77 -0.58 23.46
C TRP A 373 -1.85 -0.11 24.41
N ARG A 374 -2.14 -0.94 25.41
CA ARG A 374 -3.00 -0.57 26.53
C ARG A 374 -2.66 -1.37 27.77
N THR A 375 -3.00 -0.81 28.90
CA THR A 375 -2.97 -1.51 30.19
C THR A 375 -4.30 -2.22 30.46
N LYS A 376 -4.23 -3.27 31.28
CA LYS A 376 -5.44 -3.91 31.81
C LYS A 376 -6.00 -3.03 32.93
N GLY A 377 -7.27 -2.66 32.83
CA GLY A 377 -8.01 -2.02 33.91
C GLY A 377 -7.78 -0.51 34.11
N THR A 378 -6.93 0.14 33.29
CA THR A 378 -6.90 1.62 33.20
C THR A 378 -7.28 2.09 31.80
N ALA A 379 -7.52 3.39 31.65
CA ALA A 379 -7.80 4.05 30.38
C ALA A 379 -6.53 4.41 29.59
N ASP A 380 -5.36 3.99 30.09
CA ASP A 380 -4.08 4.28 29.44
C ASP A 380 -3.96 3.46 28.15
N GLU A 381 -3.86 4.17 27.03
CA GLU A 381 -3.71 3.62 25.69
C GLU A 381 -2.61 4.40 24.95
N VAL A 382 -1.91 3.71 24.05
CA VAL A 382 -1.06 4.32 23.04
C VAL A 382 -1.56 3.85 21.69
N ASP A 383 -1.83 4.81 20.80
CA ASP A 383 -2.50 4.54 19.52
C ASP A 383 -1.72 3.56 18.64
N PHE A 384 -0.41 3.76 18.52
CA PHE A 384 0.46 2.92 17.72
C PHE A 384 1.77 2.56 18.42
N VAL A 385 2.21 1.31 18.25
CA VAL A 385 3.53 0.83 18.65
C VAL A 385 4.10 0.02 17.50
N VAL A 386 5.13 0.57 16.84
CA VAL A 386 5.88 -0.16 15.81
C VAL A 386 6.98 -0.97 16.49
N THR A 387 7.16 -2.23 16.10
CA THR A 387 8.15 -3.11 16.73
C THR A 387 9.04 -3.80 15.71
N ARG A 388 10.31 -4.01 16.06
CA ARG A 388 11.29 -4.81 15.31
C ARG A 388 12.09 -5.63 16.31
N GLY A 389 11.83 -6.93 16.39
CA GLY A 389 12.34 -7.75 17.48
C GLY A 389 11.82 -7.24 18.83
N ASP A 390 12.73 -6.90 19.75
CA ASP A 390 12.39 -6.41 21.10
C ASP A 390 12.36 -4.88 21.20
N ARG A 391 12.66 -4.16 20.11
CA ARG A 391 12.69 -2.71 20.07
C ARG A 391 11.35 -2.16 19.62
N ILE A 392 10.99 -1.00 20.17
CA ILE A 392 9.71 -0.36 19.92
C ILE A 392 9.86 1.13 19.60
N LEU A 393 8.93 1.64 18.80
CA LEU A 393 8.65 3.06 18.59
C LEU A 393 7.17 3.31 18.91
N PRO A 394 6.84 3.88 20.09
CA PRO A 394 5.48 4.29 20.39
C PRO A 394 5.16 5.63 19.73
N ILE A 395 3.94 5.72 19.18
CA ILE A 395 3.42 6.87 18.46
C ILE A 395 1.99 7.12 18.97
N GLU A 396 1.76 8.31 19.49
CA GLU A 396 0.47 8.76 20.01
C GLU A 396 -0.10 9.85 19.11
N VAL A 397 -1.38 9.80 18.78
CA VAL A 397 -2.06 10.82 17.96
C VAL A 397 -2.92 11.70 18.85
N LYS A 398 -2.68 13.01 18.79
CA LYS A 398 -3.42 14.02 19.56
C LYS A 398 -3.82 15.17 18.66
N ASP A 399 -5.05 15.10 18.16
CA ASP A 399 -5.72 16.20 17.47
C ASP A 399 -6.20 17.28 18.46
N THR A 400 -5.27 17.78 19.27
CA THR A 400 -5.50 18.82 20.28
C THR A 400 -4.36 19.83 20.24
N HIS A 401 -4.64 21.07 20.63
CA HIS A 401 -3.62 22.10 20.77
C HIS A 401 -2.77 21.84 22.02
N PHE A 402 -1.46 22.00 21.89
CA PHE A 402 -0.50 21.91 22.99
C PHE A 402 0.09 23.28 23.29
N SER A 403 0.15 23.65 24.57
CA SER A 403 0.88 24.85 25.03
C SER A 403 2.30 24.52 25.50
N GLU A 404 2.56 23.26 25.84
CA GLU A 404 3.83 22.74 26.33
C GLU A 404 3.99 21.27 25.91
N PRO A 405 5.23 20.73 25.85
CA PRO A 405 5.48 19.34 25.50
C PRO A 405 5.16 18.38 26.68
N SER A 406 3.89 18.31 27.05
CA SER A 406 3.36 17.38 28.05
C SER A 406 3.07 16.02 27.42
N LEU A 407 3.54 14.95 28.05
CA LEU A 407 3.32 13.59 27.53
C LEU A 407 1.90 13.12 27.88
N PRO A 408 1.17 12.54 26.92
CA PRO A 408 -0.07 11.82 27.20
C PRO A 408 0.17 10.67 28.19
N GLY A 409 -0.78 10.41 29.10
CA GLY A 409 -0.60 9.47 30.22
C GLY A 409 -0.21 8.05 29.80
N GLY A 410 -0.87 7.51 28.77
CA GLY A 410 -0.53 6.19 28.22
C GLY A 410 0.88 6.13 27.64
N LEU A 411 1.28 7.15 26.89
CA LEU A 411 2.63 7.24 26.34
C LEU A 411 3.68 7.37 27.44
N ALA A 412 3.44 8.23 28.44
CA ALA A 412 4.35 8.42 29.57
C ALA A 412 4.61 7.08 30.29
N ARG A 413 3.55 6.32 30.55
CA ARG A 413 3.63 5.02 31.20
C ARG A 413 4.38 3.99 30.36
N LEU A 414 4.08 3.90 29.07
CA LEU A 414 4.78 2.96 28.18
C LEU A 414 6.28 3.31 28.08
N VAL A 415 6.62 4.60 28.02
CA VAL A 415 8.03 5.08 28.01
C VAL A 415 8.74 4.73 29.31
N GLU A 416 8.06 4.86 30.45
CA GLU A 416 8.58 4.44 31.76
C GLU A 416 8.79 2.92 31.83
N ASP A 417 7.86 2.12 31.29
CA ASP A 417 7.91 0.65 31.35
C ASP A 417 8.95 0.04 30.38
N THR A 418 9.26 0.70 29.27
CA THR A 418 10.02 0.09 28.15
C THR A 418 11.27 0.85 27.72
N HIS A 419 11.44 2.10 28.15
CA HIS A 419 12.59 2.95 27.83
C HIS A 419 12.99 2.96 26.33
N PRO A 420 12.04 3.24 25.41
CA PRO A 420 12.35 3.23 23.98
C PRO A 420 13.34 4.36 23.65
N ARG A 421 14.11 4.22 22.56
CA ARG A 421 15.04 5.29 22.13
C ARG A 421 14.29 6.57 21.73
N HIS A 422 13.18 6.38 21.01
CA HIS A 422 12.35 7.45 20.50
C HIS A 422 10.89 7.21 20.83
N ALA A 423 10.13 8.29 20.96
CA ALA A 423 8.66 8.29 21.01
C ALA A 423 8.14 9.46 20.19
N VAL A 424 6.94 9.35 19.63
CA VAL A 424 6.34 10.42 18.83
C VAL A 424 4.95 10.76 19.35
N VAL A 425 4.65 12.06 19.43
CA VAL A 425 3.31 12.60 19.58
C VAL A 425 2.98 13.34 18.30
N VAL A 426 2.09 12.77 17.49
CA VAL A 426 1.53 13.46 16.32
C VAL A 426 0.52 14.47 16.83
N THR A 427 0.73 15.75 16.50
CA THR A 427 -0.08 16.87 16.97
C THR A 427 -0.84 17.51 15.80
N ARG A 428 -1.74 18.45 16.11
CA ARG A 428 -2.38 19.27 15.08
C ARG A 428 -1.44 20.34 14.51
N ASP A 429 -0.74 21.05 15.39
CA ASP A 429 0.00 22.28 15.05
C ASP A 429 1.23 22.54 15.93
N PHE A 430 1.58 21.62 16.83
CA PHE A 430 2.64 21.83 17.81
C PHE A 430 3.91 21.05 17.48
N VAL A 431 5.04 21.75 17.34
CA VAL A 431 6.37 21.14 17.19
C VAL A 431 7.19 21.37 18.45
N ALA A 432 7.76 20.29 18.99
CA ALA A 432 8.74 20.36 20.06
C ALA A 432 9.55 19.07 20.15
N GLN A 433 10.65 19.11 20.90
CA GLN A 433 11.37 17.93 21.33
C GLN A 433 11.61 17.99 22.84
N ARG A 434 11.42 16.87 23.52
CA ARG A 434 11.68 16.73 24.95
C ARG A 434 12.37 15.39 25.23
N THR A 435 13.25 15.37 26.23
CA THR A 435 13.84 14.10 26.70
C THR A 435 13.15 13.67 27.98
N VAL A 436 12.77 12.38 28.05
CA VAL A 436 12.20 11.73 29.25
C VAL A 436 13.06 10.53 29.58
N GLY A 437 13.84 10.61 30.66
CA GLY A 437 14.88 9.62 30.94
C GLY A 437 15.91 9.59 29.80
N THR A 438 16.00 8.47 29.09
CA THR A 438 16.83 8.30 27.89
C THR A 438 16.06 8.38 26.57
N THR A 439 14.74 8.56 26.62
CA THR A 439 13.86 8.59 25.46
C THR A 439 13.75 10.00 24.89
N ALA A 440 14.04 10.15 23.59
CA ALA A 440 13.76 11.38 22.86
C ALA A 440 12.31 11.38 22.34
N VAL A 441 11.50 12.30 22.86
CA VAL A 441 10.08 12.46 22.52
C VAL A 441 9.92 13.61 21.52
N HIS A 442 9.38 13.31 20.36
CA HIS A 442 9.15 14.27 19.27
C HIS A 442 7.66 14.63 19.19
N PHE A 443 7.33 15.90 19.29
CA PHE A 443 5.99 16.42 19.01
C PHE A 443 6.02 16.99 17.60
N VAL A 444 5.18 16.46 16.71
CA VAL A 444 5.24 16.80 15.28
C VAL A 444 3.83 16.91 14.70
N PRO A 445 3.49 18.02 14.02
CA PRO A 445 2.20 18.17 13.36
C PRO A 445 1.95 17.11 12.30
N GLU A 446 0.73 16.61 12.22
CA GLU A 446 0.25 15.57 11.31
C GLU A 446 0.75 15.74 9.85
N GLY A 447 0.53 16.91 9.25
CA GLY A 447 1.01 17.16 7.89
C GLY A 447 2.54 17.10 7.76
N THR A 448 3.27 17.59 8.76
CA THR A 448 4.75 17.56 8.75
C THR A 448 5.28 16.16 8.94
N PHE A 449 4.71 15.41 9.88
CA PHE A 449 5.08 14.04 10.17
C PHE A 449 4.94 13.15 8.92
N LEU A 450 3.83 13.29 8.20
CA LEU A 450 3.49 12.44 7.06
C LEU A 450 4.12 12.89 5.73
N ALA A 451 4.42 14.18 5.56
CA ALA A 451 5.08 14.68 4.34
C ALA A 451 6.51 14.12 4.20
N ARG A 452 7.18 13.84 5.32
CA ARG A 452 8.58 13.41 5.40
C ARG A 452 8.74 11.90 5.52
N ARG A 453 8.21 11.16 4.54
CA ARG A 453 8.25 9.68 4.51
C ARG A 453 9.66 9.09 4.66
N ASP A 454 10.70 9.75 4.14
CA ASP A 454 12.09 9.27 4.27
C ASP A 454 12.62 9.48 5.69
N THR A 455 12.35 10.63 6.31
CA THR A 455 12.66 10.91 7.73
C THR A 455 11.93 9.97 8.67
N LEU A 456 10.69 9.59 8.36
CA LEU A 456 9.95 8.59 9.13
C LEU A 456 10.62 7.21 9.05
N VAL A 457 11.10 6.80 7.87
CA VAL A 457 11.87 5.55 7.71
C VAL A 457 13.19 5.62 8.49
N GLN A 458 13.89 6.76 8.45
CA GLN A 458 15.10 6.94 9.24
C GLN A 458 14.83 6.88 10.75
N LEU A 459 13.77 7.53 11.22
CA LEU A 459 13.36 7.48 12.63
C LEU A 459 13.02 6.04 13.06
N LEU A 460 12.35 5.28 12.20
CA LEU A 460 12.09 3.87 12.43
C LEU A 460 13.40 3.09 12.55
N ASP A 461 14.33 3.26 11.61
CA ASP A 461 15.62 2.58 11.65
C ASP A 461 16.48 2.96 12.87
N ASP A 462 16.48 4.22 13.29
CA ASP A 462 17.20 4.69 14.49
C ASP A 462 16.59 4.14 15.79
N ALA A 463 15.25 4.10 15.86
CA ALA A 463 14.52 3.56 17.00
C ALA A 463 14.63 2.03 17.10
N LEU A 464 14.61 1.34 15.96
CA LEU A 464 14.45 -0.10 15.85
C LEU A 464 15.74 -0.85 15.48
N GLY A 465 16.82 -0.15 15.11
CA GLY A 465 18.12 -0.69 14.66
C GLY A 465 19.19 -0.84 15.73
#